data_AF-A0A965U3G7-F1
#
_entry.id   AF-A0A965U3G7-F1
#
_cell.length_a   1.000
_cell.length_b   1.000
_cell.length_c   1.000
_cell.angle_alpha   90.00
_cell.angle_beta   90.00
_cell.angle_gamma   90.00
#
_symmetry.space_group_name_H-M   'P 1'
#
loop_
_entity.id
_entity.type
_entity.pdbx_description
1 polymer ?
#
loop_
_entity_poly.entity_id
_entity_poly.type
_entity_poly.pdbx_seq_one_letter_code
_entity_poly.pdbx_strand_id
1 'polypeptide(L)'
;MYQPDHKAIAARTAEVHRANRGKATAALFLLLGVMLLLNLVFYAIGVLQIPDFSDPLAAASPVSPAVSLLTTLATLLVSAPLTLGLMQLYGRMARGEPARLSSIFDWLSDVRLLLRSVRGELWYSLLYLGWMIVYMMPGVLVTFVFAGISPQLSFWLGYAVMLGGAVFATAKILSLTPALFLLADGAETSVISAFDTARRVMSPLRWRYFRFLLR
;
A
#
# COMPACT_ATOMS: atom_id res chain seq x y z
N MET A 1 -24.91 -18.28 25.08
CA MET A 1 -23.63 -17.95 24.41
C MET A 1 -23.51 -18.84 23.17
N TYR A 2 -23.58 -18.27 21.97
CA TYR A 2 -23.36 -19.02 20.73
C TYR A 2 -21.85 -19.34 20.64
N GLN A 3 -21.50 -20.61 20.72
CA GLN A 3 -20.13 -21.06 20.41
C GLN A 3 -20.09 -21.41 18.92
N PRO A 4 -19.39 -20.63 18.09
CA PRO A 4 -19.28 -20.95 16.67
C PRO A 4 -18.58 -22.30 16.49
N ASP A 5 -19.14 -23.16 15.64
CA ASP A 5 -18.50 -24.43 15.28
C ASP A 5 -17.25 -24.14 14.43
N HIS A 6 -16.10 -24.13 15.11
CA HIS A 6 -14.80 -23.87 14.51
C HIS A 6 -14.43 -24.88 13.41
N LYS A 7 -14.94 -26.12 13.48
CA LYS A 7 -14.69 -27.13 12.44
C LYS A 7 -15.48 -26.84 11.19
N ALA A 8 -16.76 -26.49 11.32
CA ALA A 8 -17.60 -26.09 10.20
C ALA A 8 -17.05 -24.82 9.51
N ILE A 9 -16.59 -23.84 10.28
CA ILE A 9 -15.95 -22.64 9.74
C ILE A 9 -14.66 -23.01 8.98
N ALA A 10 -13.78 -23.81 9.57
CA ALA A 10 -12.52 -24.22 8.94
C ALA A 10 -12.75 -24.99 7.62
N ALA A 11 -13.72 -25.92 7.61
CA ALA A 11 -14.09 -26.67 6.41
C ALA A 11 -14.60 -25.75 5.30
N ARG A 12 -15.50 -24.81 5.64
CA ARG A 12 -16.03 -23.83 4.70
C ARG A 12 -14.93 -22.91 4.14
N THR A 13 -14.02 -22.43 5.00
CA THR A 13 -12.89 -21.61 4.56
C THR A 13 -11.94 -22.39 3.63
N ALA A 14 -11.69 -23.67 3.92
CA ALA A 14 -10.85 -24.52 3.08
C ALA A 14 -11.48 -24.78 1.71
N GLU A 15 -12.79 -25.01 1.64
CA GLU A 15 -13.53 -25.19 0.39
C GLU A 15 -13.50 -23.91 -0.47
N VAL A 16 -13.83 -22.76 0.12
CA VAL A 16 -13.76 -21.45 -0.54
C VAL A 16 -12.34 -21.16 -1.03
N HIS A 17 -11.33 -21.50 -0.23
CA HIS A 17 -9.93 -21.33 -0.63
C HIS A 17 -9.56 -22.21 -1.83
N ARG A 18 -9.95 -23.49 -1.83
CA ARG A 18 -9.69 -24.40 -2.96
C ARG A 18 -10.38 -23.92 -4.24
N ALA A 19 -11.63 -23.50 -4.15
CA ALA A 19 -12.41 -23.02 -5.29
C ALA A 19 -11.82 -21.73 -5.92
N ASN A 20 -11.21 -20.88 -5.09
CA ASN A 20 -10.73 -19.56 -5.52
C ASN A 20 -9.20 -19.47 -5.68
N ARG A 21 -8.44 -20.51 -5.36
CA ARG A 21 -6.96 -20.48 -5.39
C ARG A 21 -6.41 -20.06 -6.76
N GLY A 22 -6.96 -20.62 -7.84
CA GLY A 22 -6.54 -20.28 -9.22
C GLY A 22 -6.86 -18.83 -9.61
N LYS A 23 -7.97 -18.28 -9.12
CA LYS A 23 -8.34 -16.87 -9.37
C LYS A 23 -7.45 -15.92 -8.58
N ALA A 24 -7.17 -16.24 -7.32
CA ALA A 24 -6.27 -15.46 -6.47
C ALA A 24 -4.85 -15.40 -7.06
N THR A 25 -4.30 -16.55 -7.50
CA THR A 25 -2.98 -16.58 -8.15
C THR A 25 -2.97 -15.79 -9.45
N ALA A 26 -3.99 -15.97 -10.31
CA ALA A 26 -4.10 -15.23 -11.56
C ALA A 26 -4.19 -13.70 -11.34
N ALA A 27 -4.97 -13.26 -10.34
CA ALA A 27 -5.09 -11.85 -9.98
C ALA A 27 -3.76 -11.25 -9.49
N LEU A 28 -2.98 -12.03 -8.71
CA LEU A 28 -1.66 -11.61 -8.24
C LEU A 28 -0.65 -11.51 -9.39
N PHE A 29 -0.62 -12.50 -10.29
CA PHE A 29 0.22 -12.43 -11.50
C PHE A 29 -0.18 -11.28 -12.42
N LEU A 30 -1.48 -10.99 -12.55
CA LEU A 30 -1.97 -9.84 -13.30
C LEU A 30 -1.47 -8.53 -12.68
N LEU A 31 -1.57 -8.37 -11.36
CA LEU A 31 -1.07 -7.18 -10.68
C LEU A 31 0.44 -7.03 -10.87
N LEU A 32 1.21 -8.10 -10.67
CA LEU A 32 2.66 -8.08 -10.91
C LEU A 32 2.99 -7.75 -12.36
N GLY A 33 2.27 -8.32 -13.32
CA GLY A 33 2.45 -8.06 -14.75
C GLY A 33 2.18 -6.60 -15.12
N VAL A 34 1.10 -6.02 -14.61
CA VAL A 34 0.78 -4.60 -14.84
C VAL A 34 1.81 -3.68 -14.17
N MET A 35 2.24 -3.99 -12.95
CA MET A 35 3.29 -3.22 -12.26
C MET A 35 4.63 -3.31 -12.99
N LEU A 36 5.02 -4.48 -13.49
CA LEU A 36 6.23 -4.67 -14.28
C LEU A 36 6.15 -3.88 -15.60
N LEU A 37 5.02 -3.95 -16.29
CA LEU A 37 4.80 -3.25 -17.55
C LEU A 37 4.83 -1.73 -17.35
N LEU A 38 4.19 -1.21 -16.30
CA LEU A 38 4.28 0.21 -15.92
C LEU A 38 5.72 0.63 -15.66
N ASN A 39 6.46 -0.11 -14.83
CA ASN A 39 7.85 0.18 -14.55
C ASN A 39 8.71 0.14 -15.82
N LEU A 40 8.45 -0.80 -16.73
CA LEU A 40 9.18 -0.91 -17.99
C LEU A 40 8.85 0.23 -18.96
N VAL A 41 7.59 0.67 -19.03
CA VAL A 41 7.16 1.84 -19.80
C VAL A 41 7.81 3.11 -19.25
N PHE A 42 7.80 3.33 -17.93
CA PHE A 42 8.43 4.49 -17.32
C PHE A 42 9.95 4.47 -17.44
N TYR A 43 10.58 3.31 -17.32
CA TYR A 43 12.00 3.14 -17.59
C TYR A 43 12.31 3.46 -19.05
N ALA A 44 11.52 2.97 -20.01
CA ALA A 44 11.68 3.29 -21.43
C ALA A 44 11.52 4.79 -21.70
N ILE A 45 10.54 5.46 -21.08
CA ILE A 45 10.36 6.92 -21.15
C ILE A 45 11.55 7.67 -20.54
N GLY A 46 12.07 7.20 -19.40
CA GLY A 46 13.23 7.78 -18.72
C GLY A 46 14.56 7.52 -19.43
N VAL A 47 14.66 6.47 -20.24
CA VAL A 47 15.78 6.16 -21.13
C VAL A 47 15.68 6.96 -22.44
N LEU A 48 14.48 7.28 -22.90
CA LEU A 48 14.20 8.18 -24.04
C LEU A 48 14.43 9.67 -23.67
N GLN A 49 15.53 9.98 -22.99
CA GLN A 49 15.92 11.35 -22.69
C GLN A 49 15.96 12.19 -23.97
N ILE A 50 15.08 13.19 -24.04
CA ILE A 50 15.26 14.35 -24.90
C ILE A 50 16.47 15.09 -24.31
N PRO A 51 17.62 15.13 -24.99
CA PRO A 51 18.78 15.87 -24.50
C PRO A 51 18.45 17.36 -24.58
N ASP A 52 18.61 18.08 -23.46
CA ASP A 52 18.76 19.52 -23.51
C ASP A 52 20.24 19.82 -23.79
N PHE A 53 20.55 20.30 -25.00
CA PHE A 53 21.91 20.47 -25.51
C PHE A 53 22.60 21.74 -25.00
N SER A 54 22.18 22.33 -23.88
CA SER A 54 22.56 23.70 -23.52
C SER A 54 23.36 23.87 -22.22
N ASP A 55 23.56 22.86 -21.36
CA ASP A 55 24.16 23.11 -20.04
C ASP A 55 25.22 22.07 -19.58
N PRO A 56 26.51 22.46 -19.38
CA PRO A 56 27.60 21.56 -18.98
C PRO A 56 27.62 21.18 -17.48
N LEU A 57 26.57 21.48 -16.70
CA LEU A 57 26.44 21.16 -15.27
C LEU A 57 25.50 19.97 -14.98
N ALA A 58 25.38 19.04 -15.93
CA ALA A 58 24.56 17.83 -15.85
C ALA A 58 25.09 16.76 -14.85
N ALA A 59 25.22 17.11 -13.57
CA ALA A 59 25.52 16.19 -12.48
C ALA A 59 24.34 16.00 -11.48
N ALA A 60 23.15 16.52 -11.79
CA ALA A 60 21.94 16.27 -11.01
C ALA A 60 20.92 15.51 -11.88
N SER A 61 20.64 14.26 -11.48
CA SER A 61 19.60 13.34 -11.98
C SER A 61 19.04 13.62 -13.39
N PRO A 62 19.28 12.76 -14.39
CA PRO A 62 18.94 13.04 -15.79
C PRO A 62 17.43 12.88 -16.11
N VAL A 63 16.57 12.99 -15.09
CA VAL A 63 15.11 12.99 -15.18
C VAL A 63 14.61 14.30 -14.59
N SER A 64 14.04 15.16 -15.43
CA SER A 64 13.41 16.41 -14.98
C SER A 64 12.43 16.15 -13.83
N PRO A 65 12.39 17.00 -12.78
CA PRO A 65 11.43 16.88 -11.69
C PRO A 65 9.98 16.78 -12.18
N ALA A 66 9.65 17.42 -13.31
CA ALA A 66 8.34 17.34 -13.93
C ALA A 66 8.03 15.93 -14.47
N VAL A 67 9.01 15.27 -15.09
CA VAL A 67 8.88 13.89 -15.60
C VAL A 67 8.69 12.91 -14.44
N SER A 68 9.41 13.11 -13.33
CA SER A 68 9.26 12.32 -12.11
C SER A 68 7.87 12.47 -11.49
N LEU A 69 7.35 13.70 -11.43
CA LEU A 69 6.00 13.99 -10.93
C LEU A 69 4.92 13.33 -11.80
N LEU A 70 5.00 13.50 -13.13
CA LEU A 70 4.05 12.91 -14.09
C LEU A 70 4.07 11.38 -14.02
N THR A 71 5.25 10.78 -13.91
CA THR A 71 5.43 9.33 -13.74
C THR A 71 4.76 8.82 -12.47
N THR A 72 4.94 9.54 -11.36
CA THR A 72 4.33 9.20 -10.07
C THR A 72 2.81 9.31 -10.13
N LEU A 73 2.28 10.35 -10.75
CA LEU A 73 0.84 10.54 -10.95
C LEU A 73 0.23 9.46 -11.84
N ALA A 74 0.88 9.14 -12.96
CA ALA A 74 0.43 8.08 -13.86
C ALA A 74 0.46 6.71 -13.18
N THR A 75 1.49 6.44 -12.36
CA THR A 75 1.58 5.23 -11.55
C THR A 75 0.42 5.16 -10.56
N LEU A 76 0.15 6.24 -9.83
CA LEU A 76 -0.95 6.32 -8.86
C LEU A 76 -2.32 6.11 -9.53
N LEU A 77 -2.54 6.70 -10.70
CA LEU A 77 -3.81 6.59 -11.44
C LEU A 77 -4.11 5.16 -11.91
N VAL A 78 -3.08 4.33 -12.10
CA VAL A 78 -3.25 2.92 -12.51
C VAL A 78 -3.19 2.00 -11.30
N SER A 79 -2.27 2.20 -10.37
CA SER A 79 -2.06 1.33 -9.22
C SER A 79 -3.21 1.41 -8.22
N ALA A 80 -3.70 2.60 -7.90
CA ALA A 80 -4.76 2.79 -6.92
C ALA A 80 -6.06 2.03 -7.27
N PRO A 81 -6.64 2.19 -8.48
CA PRO A 81 -7.84 1.44 -8.84
C PRO A 81 -7.60 -0.07 -8.98
N LEU A 82 -6.41 -0.51 -9.42
CA LEU A 82 -6.07 -1.93 -9.47
C LEU A 82 -6.02 -2.56 -8.07
N THR A 83 -5.38 -1.88 -7.12
CA THR A 83 -5.31 -2.33 -5.72
C THR A 83 -6.73 -2.46 -5.16
N LEU A 84 -7.58 -1.47 -5.37
CA LEU A 84 -8.97 -1.52 -4.87
C LEU A 84 -9.83 -2.57 -5.56
N GLY A 85 -9.72 -2.74 -6.88
CA GLY A 85 -10.39 -3.81 -7.61
C GLY A 85 -9.95 -5.21 -7.15
N LEU A 86 -8.67 -5.36 -6.82
CA LEU A 86 -8.13 -6.59 -6.22
C LEU A 86 -8.70 -6.85 -4.82
N MET A 87 -8.79 -5.82 -3.97
CA MET A 87 -9.41 -5.94 -2.64
C MET A 87 -10.89 -6.31 -2.75
N GLN A 88 -11.61 -5.74 -3.72
CA GLN A 88 -13.01 -6.08 -3.99
C GLN A 88 -13.16 -7.55 -4.43
N LEU A 89 -12.28 -8.01 -5.33
CA LEU A 89 -12.24 -9.42 -5.75
C LEU A 89 -11.99 -10.35 -4.56
N TYR A 90 -11.00 -10.04 -3.71
CA TYR A 90 -10.71 -10.81 -2.51
C TYR A 90 -11.88 -10.81 -1.51
N GLY A 91 -12.55 -9.67 -1.33
CA GLY A 91 -13.75 -9.56 -0.50
C GLY A 91 -14.86 -10.49 -0.98
N ARG A 92 -15.18 -10.47 -2.28
CA ARG A 92 -16.17 -11.37 -2.89
C ARG A 92 -15.78 -12.84 -2.73
N MET A 93 -14.52 -13.17 -2.98
CA MET A 93 -14.01 -14.54 -2.81
C MET A 93 -14.12 -15.01 -1.35
N ALA A 94 -13.80 -14.15 -0.38
CA ALA A 94 -13.89 -14.46 1.05
C ALA A 94 -15.34 -14.69 1.51
N ARG A 95 -16.31 -13.99 0.91
CA ARG A 95 -17.75 -14.19 1.18
C ARG A 95 -18.36 -15.40 0.48
N GLY A 96 -17.63 -16.03 -0.46
CA GLY A 96 -18.14 -17.11 -1.30
C GLY A 96 -19.08 -16.62 -2.42
N GLU A 97 -19.01 -15.33 -2.75
CA GLU A 97 -19.77 -14.74 -3.86
C GLU A 97 -19.15 -15.09 -5.22
N PRO A 98 -19.93 -15.07 -6.32
CA PRO A 98 -19.39 -15.30 -7.66
C PRO A 98 -18.40 -14.20 -8.05
N ALA A 99 -17.11 -14.48 -7.90
CA ALA A 99 -16.01 -13.58 -8.26
C ALA A 99 -15.52 -13.82 -9.69
N ARG A 100 -15.50 -12.77 -10.51
CA ARG A 100 -14.94 -12.75 -11.88
C ARG A 100 -13.68 -11.89 -11.90
N LEU A 101 -12.61 -12.35 -12.54
CA LEU A 101 -11.36 -11.59 -12.65
C LEU A 101 -11.54 -10.22 -13.32
N SER A 102 -12.50 -10.13 -14.25
CA SER A 102 -12.83 -8.87 -14.93
C SER A 102 -13.29 -7.77 -13.97
N SER A 103 -13.81 -8.11 -12.78
CA SER A 103 -14.28 -7.10 -11.83
C SER A 103 -13.15 -6.25 -11.23
N ILE A 104 -11.89 -6.66 -11.40
CA ILE A 104 -10.74 -5.81 -11.04
C ILE A 104 -10.73 -4.51 -11.86
N PHE A 105 -11.35 -4.52 -13.04
CA PHE A 105 -11.38 -3.40 -13.98
C PHE A 105 -12.70 -2.62 -14.00
N ASP A 106 -13.62 -2.86 -13.05
CA ASP A 106 -14.92 -2.19 -12.99
C ASP A 106 -14.77 -0.64 -12.94
N TRP A 107 -13.63 -0.14 -12.42
CA TRP A 107 -13.28 1.28 -12.39
C TRP A 107 -13.12 1.95 -13.76
N LEU A 108 -12.87 1.18 -14.83
CA LEU A 108 -12.85 1.73 -16.20
C LEU A 108 -14.24 2.26 -16.60
N SER A 109 -15.30 1.67 -16.06
CA SER A 109 -16.68 2.05 -16.33
C SER A 109 -17.28 3.01 -15.29
N ASP A 110 -16.63 3.15 -14.12
CA ASP A 110 -17.11 3.99 -13.01
C ASP A 110 -16.03 4.98 -12.54
N VAL A 111 -16.16 6.23 -13.00
CA VAL A 111 -15.29 7.35 -12.61
C VAL A 111 -15.33 7.63 -11.10
N ARG A 112 -16.46 7.36 -10.42
CA ARG A 112 -16.55 7.55 -8.97
C ARG A 112 -15.67 6.55 -8.25
N LEU A 113 -15.62 5.30 -8.73
CA LEU A 113 -14.74 4.26 -8.20
C LEU A 113 -13.26 4.62 -8.41
N LEU A 114 -12.90 5.15 -9.59
CA LEU A 114 -11.56 5.66 -9.87
C LEU A 114 -11.15 6.81 -8.93
N LEU A 115 -12.00 7.84 -8.79
CA LEU A 115 -11.69 8.97 -7.91
C LEU A 115 -11.60 8.53 -6.44
N ARG A 116 -12.48 7.62 -6.02
CA ARG A 116 -12.45 7.04 -4.68
C ARG A 116 -11.16 6.27 -4.44
N SER A 117 -10.70 5.50 -5.43
CA SER A 117 -9.48 4.71 -5.27
C SER A 117 -8.25 5.57 -5.16
N VAL A 118 -8.11 6.56 -6.05
CA VAL A 118 -7.02 7.53 -6.00
C VAL A 118 -7.02 8.30 -4.68
N ARG A 119 -8.18 8.78 -4.21
CA ARG A 119 -8.29 9.49 -2.92
C ARG A 119 -7.95 8.59 -1.74
N GLY A 120 -8.39 7.34 -1.76
CA GLY A 120 -8.09 6.35 -0.73
C GLY A 120 -6.60 6.05 -0.63
N GLU A 121 -5.96 5.80 -1.77
CA GLU A 121 -4.52 5.51 -1.87
C GLU A 121 -3.67 6.73 -1.49
N LEU A 122 -4.06 7.92 -1.94
CA LEU A 122 -3.40 9.17 -1.57
C LEU A 122 -3.48 9.40 -0.06
N TRP A 123 -4.65 9.21 0.53
CA TRP A 123 -4.83 9.34 1.98
C TRP A 123 -4.03 8.31 2.76
N TYR A 124 -4.02 7.05 2.30
CA TYR A 124 -3.19 5.98 2.87
C TYR A 124 -1.71 6.36 2.83
N SER A 125 -1.23 6.87 1.69
CA SER A 125 0.16 7.29 1.48
C SER A 125 0.55 8.48 2.34
N LEU A 126 -0.34 9.47 2.50
CA LEU A 126 -0.13 10.62 3.39
C LEU A 126 -0.03 10.19 4.85
N LEU A 127 -0.91 9.27 5.29
CA LEU A 127 -0.82 8.69 6.63
C LEU A 127 0.49 7.91 6.79
N TYR A 128 0.91 7.12 5.80
CA TYR A 128 2.17 6.39 5.82
C TYR A 128 3.36 7.33 5.99
N LEU A 129 3.45 8.37 5.15
CA LEU A 129 4.47 9.39 5.25
C LEU A 129 4.46 10.08 6.62
N GLY A 130 3.28 10.50 7.09
CA GLY A 130 3.13 11.18 8.37
C GLY A 130 3.60 10.32 9.54
N TRP A 131 3.19 9.05 9.60
CA TRP A 131 3.64 8.14 10.65
C TRP A 131 5.12 7.78 10.54
N MET A 132 5.65 7.60 9.33
CA MET A 132 7.08 7.36 9.10
C MET A 132 7.91 8.52 9.65
N ILE A 133 7.55 9.76 9.32
CA ILE A 133 8.24 10.96 9.84
C ILE A 133 8.18 11.00 11.36
N VAL A 134 6.98 10.85 11.94
CA VAL A 134 6.78 10.92 13.40
C VAL A 134 7.60 9.86 14.13
N TYR A 135 7.62 8.62 13.64
CA TYR A 135 8.32 7.52 14.33
C TYR A 135 9.81 7.45 14.03
N MET A 136 10.30 7.98 12.91
CA MET A 136 11.73 8.04 12.59
C MET A 136 12.43 9.27 13.18
N MET A 137 11.69 10.34 13.47
CA MET A 137 12.20 11.58 14.09
C MET A 137 13.07 11.35 15.35
N PRO A 138 12.69 10.47 16.30
CA PRO A 138 13.54 10.16 17.45
C PRO A 138 14.93 9.67 17.07
N GLY A 139 15.06 8.88 15.99
CA GLY A 139 16.35 8.40 15.53
C GLY A 139 17.21 9.50 14.92
N VAL A 140 16.59 10.45 14.21
CA VAL A 140 17.27 11.67 13.74
C VAL A 140 17.79 12.49 14.91
N LEU A 141 16.97 12.69 15.95
CA LEU A 141 17.39 13.40 17.17
C LEU A 141 18.56 12.71 17.87
N VAL A 142 18.54 11.38 18.00
CA VAL A 142 19.65 10.60 18.56
C VAL A 142 20.92 10.82 17.75
N THR A 143 20.85 10.79 16.41
CA THR A 143 22.00 11.08 15.56
C THR A 143 22.58 12.46 15.87
N PHE A 144 21.74 13.50 15.93
CA PHE A 144 22.19 14.87 16.22
C PHE A 144 22.81 15.03 17.61
N VAL A 145 22.20 14.45 18.66
CA VAL A 145 22.68 14.59 20.05
C VAL A 145 24.05 13.90 20.23
N PHE A 146 24.23 12.71 19.65
CA PHE A 146 25.45 11.94 19.83
C PHE A 146 26.57 12.27 18.83
N ALA A 147 26.28 13.06 17.79
CA ALA A 147 27.25 13.44 16.76
C ALA A 147 28.49 14.15 17.35
N GLY A 148 28.29 14.97 18.39
CA GLY A 148 29.37 15.68 19.09
C GLY A 148 30.17 14.83 20.08
N ILE A 149 29.71 13.62 20.41
CA ILE A 149 30.35 12.74 21.40
C ILE A 149 31.15 11.65 20.69
N SER A 150 30.52 10.92 19.77
CA SER A 150 31.17 9.87 18.98
C SER A 150 30.41 9.68 17.67
N PRO A 151 31.03 9.94 16.51
CA PRO A 151 30.39 9.76 15.20
C PRO A 151 29.91 8.33 14.96
N GLN A 152 30.69 7.34 15.42
CA GLN A 152 30.34 5.92 15.27
C GLN A 152 29.14 5.55 16.14
N LEU A 153 29.09 6.02 17.39
CA LEU A 153 27.97 5.74 18.29
C LEU A 153 26.69 6.44 17.83
N SER A 154 26.80 7.69 17.36
CA SER A 154 25.71 8.44 16.72
C SER A 154 25.13 7.70 15.53
N PHE A 155 26.00 7.19 14.63
CA PHE A 155 25.58 6.42 13.47
C PHE A 155 24.79 5.17 13.88
N TRP A 156 25.37 4.29 14.71
CA TRP A 156 24.74 3.01 15.05
C TRP A 156 23.45 3.17 15.86
N LEU A 157 23.44 4.04 16.88
CA LEU A 157 22.24 4.27 17.69
C LEU A 157 21.15 5.00 16.90
N GLY A 158 21.52 6.01 16.12
CA GLY A 158 20.60 6.73 15.25
C GLY A 158 19.88 5.79 14.29
N TYR A 159 20.63 4.96 13.56
CA TYR A 159 20.07 3.96 12.65
C TYR A 159 19.21 2.92 13.36
N ALA A 160 19.64 2.41 14.51
CA ALA A 160 18.86 1.43 15.27
C ALA A 160 17.49 1.99 15.69
N VAL A 161 17.46 3.25 16.17
CA VAL A 161 16.21 3.93 16.56
C VAL A 161 15.36 4.27 15.34
N MET A 162 15.95 4.72 14.22
CA MET A 162 15.22 4.95 12.97
C MET A 162 14.57 3.67 12.44
N LEU A 163 15.30 2.54 12.46
CA LEU A 163 14.77 1.23 12.05
C LEU A 163 13.63 0.78 12.96
N GLY A 164 13.79 0.92 14.29
CA GLY A 164 12.71 0.66 15.24
C GLY A 164 11.47 1.51 14.91
N GLY A 165 11.65 2.81 14.70
CA GLY A 165 10.62 3.75 14.28
C GLY A 165 9.89 3.31 13.01
N ALA A 166 10.64 2.93 11.96
CA ALA A 166 10.09 2.45 10.70
C ALA A 166 9.25 1.17 10.87
N VAL A 167 9.68 0.22 11.72
CA VAL A 167 8.89 -0.99 12.05
C VAL A 167 7.58 -0.61 12.74
N PHE A 168 7.61 0.31 13.71
CA PHE A 168 6.40 0.79 14.40
C PHE A 168 5.44 1.52 13.46
N ALA A 169 5.96 2.39 12.58
CA ALA A 169 5.17 3.08 11.56
C ALA A 169 4.53 2.07 10.60
N THR A 170 5.29 1.08 10.13
CA THR A 170 4.78 0.02 9.25
C THR A 170 3.68 -0.77 9.92
N ALA A 171 3.85 -1.22 11.17
CA ALA A 171 2.81 -1.92 11.92
C ALA A 171 1.55 -1.06 12.11
N LYS A 172 1.71 0.25 12.32
CA LYS A 172 0.60 1.20 12.43
C LYS A 172 -0.16 1.32 11.11
N ILE A 173 0.55 1.38 9.99
CA ILE A 173 -0.04 1.53 8.67
C ILE A 173 -0.73 0.27 8.18
N LEU A 174 -0.13 -0.90 8.42
CA LEU A 174 -0.77 -2.18 8.14
C LEU A 174 -2.09 -2.34 8.91
N SER A 175 -2.21 -1.76 10.11
CA SER A 175 -3.49 -1.77 10.84
C SER A 175 -4.61 -0.96 10.16
N LEU A 176 -4.27 -0.11 9.17
CA LEU A 176 -5.23 0.66 8.38
C LEU A 176 -5.59 -0.02 7.05
N THR A 177 -4.91 -1.09 6.64
CA THR A 177 -5.23 -1.86 5.43
C THR A 177 -6.71 -2.27 5.33
N PRO A 178 -7.42 -2.63 6.42
CA PRO A 178 -8.86 -2.91 6.36
C PRO A 178 -9.72 -1.73 5.86
N ALA A 179 -9.25 -0.49 5.95
CA ALA A 179 -9.95 0.66 5.37
C ALA A 179 -10.08 0.54 3.86
N LEU A 180 -9.07 -0.01 3.18
CA LEU A 180 -9.10 -0.22 1.73
C LEU A 180 -10.14 -1.28 1.36
N PHE A 181 -10.32 -2.32 2.16
CA PHE A 181 -11.40 -3.29 1.98
C PHE A 181 -12.78 -2.65 2.17
N LEU A 182 -12.94 -1.78 3.17
CA LEU A 182 -14.19 -1.02 3.38
C LEU A 182 -14.49 -0.06 2.23
N LEU A 183 -13.46 0.52 1.61
CA LEU A 183 -13.60 1.34 0.42
C LEU A 183 -13.93 0.51 -0.83
N ALA A 184 -13.43 -0.72 -0.91
CA ALA A 184 -13.66 -1.66 -2.01
C ALA A 184 -15.09 -2.19 -2.05
N ASP A 185 -15.73 -2.36 -0.89
CA ASP A 185 -17.01 -3.05 -0.76
C ASP A 185 -18.23 -2.21 -1.20
N GLY A 186 -18.00 -0.99 -1.69
CA GLY A 186 -19.03 -0.23 -2.41
C GLY A 186 -20.04 0.52 -1.54
N ALA A 187 -19.96 0.49 -0.21
CA ALA A 187 -20.73 1.42 0.63
C ALA A 187 -20.29 2.85 0.32
N GLU A 188 -21.18 3.85 0.31
CA GLU A 188 -20.86 5.28 0.12
C GLU A 188 -20.05 5.89 1.29
N THR A 189 -19.19 5.09 1.93
CA THR A 189 -18.29 5.49 3.00
C THR A 189 -17.24 6.43 2.46
N SER A 190 -17.18 7.63 3.04
CA SER A 190 -16.09 8.58 2.80
C SER A 190 -14.74 7.97 3.19
N VAL A 191 -13.67 8.39 2.49
CA VAL A 191 -12.29 7.92 2.75
C VAL A 191 -11.93 8.07 4.22
N ILE A 192 -12.16 9.26 4.79
CA ILE A 192 -11.85 9.54 6.20
C ILE A 192 -12.61 8.59 7.13
N SER A 193 -13.92 8.40 6.91
CA SER A 193 -14.75 7.52 7.74
C SER A 193 -14.29 6.05 7.68
N ALA A 194 -13.89 5.56 6.51
CA ALA A 194 -13.37 4.20 6.36
C ALA A 194 -12.07 4.01 7.18
N PHE A 195 -11.16 4.98 7.12
CA PHE A 195 -9.91 4.97 7.86
C PHE A 195 -10.10 5.12 9.37
N ASP A 196 -11.02 5.98 9.81
CA ASP A 196 -11.35 6.13 11.23
C ASP A 196 -12.01 4.87 11.80
N THR A 197 -12.84 4.21 10.98
CA THR A 197 -13.44 2.93 11.35
C THR A 197 -12.38 1.85 11.48
N ALA A 198 -11.51 1.69 10.48
CA ALA A 198 -10.40 0.76 10.53
C ALA A 198 -9.49 1.03 11.73
N ARG A 199 -9.14 2.29 11.99
CA ARG A 199 -8.34 2.70 13.16
C ARG A 199 -8.99 2.28 14.47
N ARG A 200 -10.29 2.54 14.65
CA ARG A 200 -11.02 2.19 15.87
C ARG A 200 -11.03 0.67 16.09
N VAL A 201 -11.42 -0.09 15.07
CA VAL A 201 -11.54 -1.55 15.12
C VAL A 201 -10.19 -2.24 15.30
N MET A 202 -9.15 -1.77 14.59
CA MET A 202 -7.84 -2.44 14.56
C MET A 202 -6.88 -1.96 15.65
N SER A 203 -7.14 -0.83 16.32
CA SER A 203 -6.27 -0.33 17.39
C SER A 203 -5.92 -1.35 18.48
N PRO A 204 -6.87 -2.16 19.03
CA PRO A 204 -6.54 -3.20 20.01
C PRO A 204 -5.86 -4.43 19.40
N LEU A 205 -6.04 -4.68 18.10
CA LEU A 205 -5.58 -5.89 17.42
C LEU A 205 -4.30 -5.69 16.60
N ARG A 206 -3.76 -4.46 16.52
CA ARG A 206 -2.64 -4.08 15.64
C ARG A 206 -1.46 -5.04 15.69
N TRP A 207 -1.02 -5.45 16.88
CA TRP A 207 0.14 -6.33 17.05
C TRP A 207 -0.16 -7.80 16.76
N ARG A 208 -1.42 -8.21 16.88
CA ARG A 208 -1.85 -9.55 16.47
C ARG A 208 -1.90 -9.62 14.95
N TYR A 209 -2.45 -8.59 14.31
CA TYR A 209 -2.50 -8.47 12.86
C TYR A 209 -1.10 -8.37 12.22
N PHE A 210 -0.23 -7.52 12.77
CA PHE A 210 1.15 -7.40 12.31
C PHE A 210 1.91 -8.73 12.40
N ARG A 211 1.81 -9.43 13.54
CA ARG A 211 2.42 -10.76 13.70
C ARG A 211 1.81 -11.82 12.78
N PHE A 212 0.52 -11.72 12.48
CA PHE A 212 -0.14 -12.61 11.53
C PHE A 212 0.41 -12.41 10.11
N LEU A 213 0.64 -11.17 9.69
CA LEU A 213 1.20 -10.86 8.36
C LEU A 213 2.67 -11.26 8.18
N LEU A 214 3.42 -11.41 9.27
CA LEU A 214 4.82 -11.82 9.25
C LEU A 214 5.03 -13.35 9.32
N ARG A 215 3.96 -14.13 9.47
CA ARG A 215 4.00 -15.60 9.50
C ARG A 215 3.68 -16.17 8.13
#